data_AF-A0A537ME12-F1
#
_entry.id   AF-A0A537ME12-F1
#
_cell.length_a   1.000
_cell.length_b   1.000
_cell.length_c   1.000
_cell.angle_alpha   90.00
_cell.angle_beta   90.00
_cell.angle_gamma   90.00
#
_symmetry.space_group_name_H-M   'P 1'
#
loop_
_entity.id
_entity.type
_entity.pdbx_description
1 polymer ?
#
loop_
_entity_poly.entity_id
_entity_poly.type
_entity_poly.pdbx_seq_one_letter_code
_entity_poly.pdbx_strand_id
1 'polypeptide(L)' 'YLAEMLGVQRTTVSTVARALQDHGLIRYRRGTIRILDRPGIEARACECYEAVERHFREVLPEVRPQKVLDSLDPAS' A
#
# COMPACT_ATOMS: atom_id res chain seq x y z
N TYR A 1 -2.64 12.85 -1.32
CA TYR A 1 -2.01 12.24 -0.15
C TYR A 1 -0.91 11.26 -0.54
N LEU A 2 -1.20 10.04 -1.04
CA LEU A 2 -0.13 9.08 -1.37
C LEU A 2 0.90 9.60 -2.40
N ALA A 3 0.45 10.28 -3.46
CA ALA A 3 1.34 10.86 -4.47
C ALA A 3 2.23 11.99 -3.91
N GLU A 4 1.70 12.74 -2.94
CA GLU A 4 2.36 13.87 -2.30
C GLU A 4 3.42 13.40 -1.31
N MET A 5 3.11 12.35 -0.53
CA MET A 5 4.08 11.70 0.36
C MET A 5 5.24 11.04 -0.41
N LEU A 6 4.97 10.55 -1.63
CA LEU A 6 5.94 9.86 -2.47
C LEU A 6 6.63 10.79 -3.49
N GLY A 7 6.29 12.08 -3.53
CA GLY A 7 6.84 13.02 -4.52
C GLY A 7 6.50 12.71 -5.99
N VAL A 8 5.45 11.93 -6.24
CA VAL A 8 5.04 11.49 -7.59
C VAL A 8 3.74 12.14 -8.04
N GLN A 9 3.44 12.08 -9.35
CA GLN A 9 2.17 12.57 -9.88
C GLN A 9 1.00 11.68 -9.44
N ARG A 10 -0.16 12.31 -9.14
CA ARG A 10 -1.39 11.60 -8.74
C ARG A 10 -1.89 10.64 -9.82
N THR A 11 -1.64 10.96 -11.08
CA THR A 11 -1.95 10.13 -12.26
C THR A 11 -1.17 8.83 -12.23
N THR A 12 0.13 8.88 -11.90
CA THR A 12 0.99 7.69 -11.77
C THR A 12 0.46 6.76 -10.67
N VAL A 13 0.14 7.30 -9.49
CA VAL A 13 -0.43 6.50 -8.38
C VAL A 13 -1.75 5.86 -8.78
N SER A 14 -2.62 6.62 -9.45
CA SER A 14 -3.92 6.11 -9.89
C SER A 14 -3.76 4.99 -10.93
N THR A 15 -2.78 5.12 -11.82
CA THR A 15 -2.48 4.12 -12.86
C THR A 15 -1.97 2.82 -12.26
N VAL A 16 -1.00 2.90 -11.34
CA VAL A 16 -0.47 1.73 -10.65
C VAL A 16 -1.54 1.06 -9.77
N ALA A 17 -2.31 1.85 -9.01
CA ALA A 17 -3.41 1.31 -8.20
C ALA A 17 -4.46 0.61 -9.05
N ARG A 18 -4.78 1.15 -10.23
CA ARG A 18 -5.71 0.51 -11.16
C ARG A 18 -5.15 -0.80 -11.71
N ALA A 19 -3.89 -0.85 -12.13
CA ALA A 19 -3.25 -2.08 -12.59
C ALA A 19 -3.26 -3.18 -11.50
N LEU A 20 -2.93 -2.83 -10.26
CA LEU A 20 -2.99 -3.78 -9.14
C LEU A 20 -4.42 -4.27 -8.86
N GLN A 21 -5.42 -3.40 -9.02
CA GLN A 21 -6.83 -3.77 -8.87
C GLN A 21 -7.30 -4.68 -10.01
N ASP A 22 -6.92 -4.39 -11.25
CA ASP A 22 -7.27 -5.20 -12.42
C ASP A 22 -6.65 -6.61 -12.33
N HIS A 23 -5.52 -6.73 -11.65
CA HIS A 23 -4.89 -8.02 -11.29
C HIS A 23 -5.46 -8.69 -10.03
N GLY A 24 -6.50 -8.12 -9.40
CA GLY A 24 -7.12 -8.70 -8.21
C GLY A 24 -6.27 -8.64 -6.94
N LEU A 25 -5.17 -7.88 -6.94
CA LEU A 25 -4.26 -7.80 -5.81
C LEU A 25 -4.74 -6.83 -4.72
N ILE A 26 -5.46 -5.78 -5.12
CA ILE A 26 -6.06 -4.80 -4.22
C ILE A 26 -7.50 -4.48 -4.62
N ARG A 27 -8.26 -3.92 -3.68
CA ARG A 27 -9.50 -3.20 -3.95
C ARG A 27 -9.30 -1.74 -3.60
N TYR A 28 -9.43 -0.87 -4.59
CA TYR A 28 -9.30 0.57 -4.41
C TYR A 28 -10.67 1.26 -4.47
N ARG A 29 -10.96 2.01 -3.42
CA ARG A 29 -12.05 2.99 -3.36
C ARG A 29 -11.45 4.33 -2.97
N ARG A 30 -12.12 5.43 -3.28
CA ARG A 30 -11.60 6.78 -3.03
C ARG A 30 -11.15 6.92 -1.58
N GLY A 31 -9.84 7.05 -1.35
CA GLY A 31 -9.25 7.19 -0.01
C GLY A 31 -8.97 5.88 0.74
N THR A 32 -9.37 4.72 0.21
CA THR A 32 -9.23 3.41 0.88
C THR A 32 -8.62 2.37 -0.06
N ILE A 33 -7.53 1.75 0.36
CA ILE A 33 -6.91 0.61 -0.32
C ILE A 33 -7.07 -0.61 0.60
N ARG A 34 -7.73 -1.66 0.10
CA ARG A 34 -7.75 -2.98 0.75
C ARG A 34 -6.81 -3.90 0.00
N ILE A 35 -5.89 -4.53 0.72
CA ILE A 35 -5.00 -5.56 0.16
C ILE A 35 -5.78 -6.87 0.12
N LEU A 36 -5.85 -7.50 -1.05
CA LEU A 36 -6.50 -8.80 -1.24
C LEU A 36 -5.46 -9.93 -1.25
N ASP A 37 -4.31 -9.69 -1.86
CA ASP A 37 -3.20 -10.63 -1.97
C ASP A 37 -1.87 -9.90 -1.73
N ARG A 38 -1.34 -10.04 -0.51
CA ARG A 38 -0.06 -9.42 -0.13
C ARG A 38 1.12 -10.08 -0.84
N PRO A 39 1.30 -11.42 -0.83
CA PRO A 39 2.36 -12.08 -1.60
C PRO A 39 2.37 -11.69 -3.09
N GLY A 40 1.20 -11.59 -3.72
CA GLY A 40 1.10 -11.18 -5.13
C GLY A 40 1.54 -9.74 -5.40
N ILE A 41 1.38 -8.84 -4.42
CA ILE A 41 1.92 -7.46 -4.49
C ILE A 41 3.42 -7.47 -4.30
N GLU A 42 3.93 -8.20 -3.33
CA GLU A 42 5.37 -8.32 -3.05
C GLU A 42 6.13 -8.87 -4.26
N ALA A 43 5.59 -9.89 -4.93
CA ALA A 43 6.18 -10.45 -6.14
C ALA A 43 6.24 -9.46 -7.31
N ARG A 44 5.41 -8.40 -7.31
CA ARG A 44 5.42 -7.33 -8.31
C ARG A 44 6.18 -6.09 -7.87
N ALA A 45 6.52 -6.00 -6.59
CA ALA A 45 7.33 -4.92 -6.09
C ALA A 45 8.77 -5.11 -6.55
N CYS A 46 9.46 -4.00 -6.81
CA CYS A 46 10.90 -4.04 -6.98
C CYS A 46 11.59 -4.23 -5.62
N GLU A 47 12.90 -4.46 -5.68
CA GLU A 47 13.81 -4.57 -4.55
C GLU A 47 13.72 -3.38 -3.57
N CYS A 48 13.21 -2.24 -4.03
CA CYS A 48 12.93 -1.08 -3.18
C CYS A 48 11.98 -1.40 -2.03
N TYR A 49 11.04 -2.34 -2.20
CA TYR A 49 10.13 -2.73 -1.13
C TYR A 49 10.88 -3.35 0.05
N GLU A 50 11.79 -4.27 -0.23
CA GLU A 50 12.60 -4.93 0.80
C GLU A 50 13.53 -3.92 1.51
N ALA A 51 14.16 -3.02 0.74
CA ALA A 51 15.00 -1.97 1.31
C ALA A 51 14.22 -1.06 2.29
N VAL A 52 13.01 -0.68 1.90
CA VAL A 52 12.11 0.12 2.73
C VAL A 52 11.65 -0.68 3.95
N GLU A 53 11.18 -1.92 3.77
CA GLU A 53 10.71 -2.76 4.87
C GLU A 53 11.83 -3.00 5.90
N ARG A 54 13.05 -3.29 5.45
CA ARG A 54 14.21 -3.45 6.31
C ARG A 54 14.50 -2.18 7.09
N HIS A 55 14.52 -1.03 6.42
CA HIS A 55 14.74 0.25 7.08
C HIS A 55 13.67 0.55 8.15
N PHE A 56 12.39 0.30 7.83
CA PHE A 56 11.30 0.44 8.80
C PHE A 56 11.46 -0.51 9.98
N ARG A 57 11.89 -1.76 9.75
CA ARG A 57 12.11 -2.74 10.82
C ARG A 57 13.25 -2.36 11.75
N GLU A 58 14.31 -1.75 11.21
CA GLU A 58 15.47 -1.28 11.98
C GLU A 58 15.13 -0.05 12.82
N VAL A 59 14.40 0.91 12.26
CA VAL A 59 14.12 2.20 12.91
C VAL A 59 12.88 2.14 13.80
N LEU A 60 11.90 1.27 13.48
CA LEU A 60 10.62 1.15 14.19
C LEU A 60 10.29 -0.32 14.55
N PRO A 61 11.04 -0.94 15.48
CA PRO A 61 10.90 -2.37 15.80
C PRO A 61 9.55 -2.76 16.42
N GLU A 62 8.84 -1.83 17.08
CA GLU A 62 7.54 -2.10 17.72
C GLU A 62 6.33 -1.82 16.83
N VAL A 63 6.52 -1.22 15.66
CA VAL A 63 5.43 -0.96 14.72
C VAL A 63 5.22 -2.21 13.86
N ARG A 64 4.38 -3.14 14.33
CA ARG A 64 3.75 -4.10 13.41
C ARG A 64 2.86 -3.29 12.46
N PRO A 65 3.04 -3.36 11.13
CA PRO A 65 2.27 -2.57 10.17
C PRO A 65 0.79 -3.00 10.05
N GLN A 66 0.21 -3.63 11.08
CA GLN A 66 -1.16 -4.14 11.09
C GLN A 66 -1.98 -3.43 12.17
N LYS A 67 -2.32 -2.15 11.96
CA LYS A 67 -3.45 -1.48 12.65
C LYS A 67 -3.92 -0.15 12.06
N VAL A 68 -3.76 0.08 10.75
CA VAL A 68 -4.31 1.30 10.10
C VAL A 68 -5.74 1.08 9.55
N LEU A 69 -6.25 -0.16 9.57
CA LEU A 69 -7.57 -0.50 9.01
C LEU A 69 -8.65 -0.82 10.06
N ASP A 70 -8.40 -0.61 11.36
CA ASP A 70 -9.42 -0.78 12.41
C ASP A 70 -10.20 0.53 12.69
N SER A 71 -9.96 1.61 11.94
CA SER A 71 -10.56 2.94 12.22
C SER A 71 -11.25 3.60 11.02
N LEU A 72 -11.49 2.87 9.92
CA LEU A 72 -12.16 3.41 8.73
C LEU A 72 -13.22 2.45 8.17
N ASP A 73 -14.05 1.89 9.05
CA ASP A 73 -15.38 1.40 8.67
C ASP A 73 -16.40 2.55 8.82
N PRO A 74 -16.93 3.13 7.72
CA PRO A 74 -18.13 3.96 7.75
C PRO A 74 -19.42 3.11 7.63
N ALA A 75 -19.40 1.85 8.12
CA ALA A 75 -20.55 0.94 8.09
C ALA A 75 -20.86 0.34 9.47
N SER A 76 -20.80 1.16 10.52
CA SER A 76 -21.53 0.99 11.78
C SER A 76 -22.17 2.31 12.16
#